data_AF-A0A523AQQ5-F1
#
_entry.id   AF-A0A523AQQ5-F1
#
_cell.length_a   1.000
_cell.length_b   1.000
_cell.length_c   1.000
_cell.angle_alpha   90.00
_cell.angle_beta   90.00
_cell.angle_gamma   90.00
#
_symmetry.space_group_name_H-M   'P 1'
#
loop_
_entity.id
_entity.type
_entity.pdbx_description
1 polymer ?
#
loop_
_entity_poly.entity_id
_entity_poly.type
_entity_poly.pdbx_seq_one_letter_code
_entity_poly.pdbx_strand_id
1 'polypeptide(L)'
;PAYEERRRKLEEGERRSLLKRFRGWGSLLELQREIGEEAGVPPGYVLLDVPLVDLFLSEPRIGEVEIPVLVEGSRIRLSQLSSIAGALKEGATPRYLLRVLTLPKWRGRVRRAALKIL
;
A
#
# COMPACT_ATOMS: atom_id res chain seq x y z
N PRO A 1 -6.15 4.63 11.35
CA PRO A 1 -5.25 5.52 10.58
C PRO A 1 -5.75 6.97 10.59
N ALA A 2 -4.83 7.94 10.64
CA ALA A 2 -5.11 9.36 10.40
C ALA A 2 -5.25 9.67 8.90
N TYR A 3 -4.47 8.98 8.07
CA TYR A 3 -4.50 9.07 6.60
C TYR A 3 -4.29 7.67 5.99
N GLU A 4 -4.89 7.42 4.84
CA GLU A 4 -4.75 6.18 4.08
C GLU A 4 -4.89 6.50 2.59
N GLU A 5 -3.88 6.10 1.80
CA GLU A 5 -4.00 6.05 0.35
C GLU A 5 -4.44 4.63 -0.05
N ARG A 6 -5.61 4.51 -0.67
CA ARG A 6 -6.15 3.21 -1.08
C ARG A 6 -5.32 2.58 -2.19
N ARG A 7 -5.22 1.26 -2.19
CA ARG A 7 -4.58 0.51 -3.26
C ARG A 7 -5.33 0.77 -4.56
N ARG A 8 -4.57 1.13 -5.59
CA ARG A 8 -5.02 1.26 -6.97
C ARG A 8 -3.93 0.74 -7.89
N LYS A 9 -4.28 0.53 -9.16
CA LYS A 9 -3.29 0.21 -10.18
C LYS A 9 -2.37 1.44 -10.34
N LEU A 10 -1.07 1.20 -10.24
CA LEU A 10 -0.04 2.22 -10.38
C LEU A 10 0.63 2.06 -11.74
N GLU A 11 0.83 3.16 -12.44
CA GLU A 11 1.67 3.18 -13.64
C GLU A 11 3.14 2.92 -13.25
N GLU A 12 3.94 2.41 -14.19
CA GLU A 12 5.33 2.00 -13.90
C GLU A 12 6.20 3.17 -13.41
N GLY A 13 5.98 4.37 -13.94
CA GLY A 13 6.63 5.60 -13.48
C GLY A 13 6.25 5.98 -12.05
N GLU A 14 4.96 5.90 -11.71
CA GLU A 14 4.44 6.19 -10.37
C GLU A 14 4.98 5.19 -9.35
N ARG A 15 5.00 3.90 -9.73
CA ARG A 15 5.59 2.82 -8.93
C ARG A 15 7.06 3.06 -8.62
N ARG A 16 7.87 3.45 -9.62
CA ARG A 16 9.30 3.78 -9.42
C ARG A 16 9.48 4.97 -8.49
N SER A 17 8.65 6.00 -8.64
CA SER A 17 8.68 7.19 -7.79
C SER A 17 8.38 6.85 -6.33
N LEU A 18 7.31 6.09 -6.08
CA LEU A 18 6.92 5.66 -4.73
C LEU A 18 8.00 4.78 -4.08
N LEU A 19 8.57 3.83 -4.83
CA LEU A 19 9.70 3.02 -4.36
C LEU A 19 10.88 3.91 -3.98
N LYS A 20 11.26 4.87 -4.83
CA LYS A 20 12.37 5.78 -4.52
C LYS A 20 12.10 6.62 -3.26
N ARG A 21 10.87 7.10 -3.08
CA ARG A 21 10.46 7.91 -1.91
C ARG A 21 10.50 7.11 -0.60
N PHE A 22 10.06 5.85 -0.62
CA PHE A 22 9.83 5.06 0.59
C PHE A 22 10.82 3.89 0.82
N ARG A 23 11.83 3.71 -0.03
CA ARG A 23 12.82 2.61 0.09
C ARG A 23 13.69 2.70 1.34
N GLY A 24 13.96 3.90 1.83
CA GLY A 24 14.91 4.14 2.91
C GLY A 24 14.24 4.25 4.27
N TRP A 25 14.78 3.55 5.27
CA TRP A 25 14.37 3.76 6.67
C TRP A 25 14.53 5.23 7.10
N GLY A 26 15.63 5.88 6.67
CA GLY A 26 15.86 7.30 6.93
C GLY A 26 14.78 8.21 6.33
N SER A 27 14.38 8.01 5.07
CA SER A 27 13.36 8.85 4.43
C SER A 27 11.97 8.66 5.06
N LEU A 28 11.66 7.43 5.50
CA LEU A 28 10.44 7.16 6.28
C LEU A 28 10.44 7.88 7.63
N LEU A 29 11.55 7.81 8.37
CA LEU A 29 11.68 8.50 9.66
C LEU A 29 11.60 10.03 9.52
N GLU A 30 12.22 10.60 8.49
CA GLU A 30 12.15 12.03 8.19
C GLU A 30 10.71 12.46 7.91
N LEU A 31 9.99 11.72 7.08
CA LEU A 31 8.60 12.03 6.75
C LEU A 31 7.66 11.86 7.95
N GLN A 32 7.89 10.84 8.80
CA GLN A 32 7.17 10.71 10.07
C GLN A 32 7.41 11.91 10.98
N ARG A 33 8.66 12.39 11.06
CA ARG A 33 9.03 13.57 11.85
C ARG A 33 8.37 14.83 11.30
N GLU A 34 8.43 15.06 9.99
CA GLU A 34 7.81 16.21 9.32
C GLU A 34 6.30 16.28 9.57
N ILE A 35 5.59 15.15 9.41
CA ILE A 35 4.15 15.07 9.71
C ILE A 35 3.89 15.33 11.21
N GLY A 36 4.76 14.83 12.09
CA GLY A 36 4.68 15.06 13.53
C GLY A 36 4.87 16.54 13.90
N GLU A 37 5.87 17.19 13.34
CA GLU A 37 6.19 18.61 13.56
C GLU A 37 5.04 19.50 13.07
N GLU A 38 4.56 19.32 11.84
CA GLU A 38 3.41 20.06 11.29
C GLU A 38 2.14 19.81 12.11
N ALA A 39 1.94 18.59 12.61
CA ALA A 39 0.81 18.28 13.47
C ALA A 39 0.98 18.79 14.91
N GLY A 40 2.17 19.25 15.33
CA GLY A 40 2.53 19.61 16.70
C GLY A 40 2.40 18.43 17.67
N VAL A 41 2.93 17.29 17.24
CA VAL A 41 2.83 15.96 17.81
C VAL A 41 4.25 15.51 18.21
N PRO A 42 4.50 15.18 19.49
CA PRO A 42 5.76 14.61 19.94
C PRO A 42 6.33 13.50 19.05
N PRO A 43 7.67 13.43 18.90
CA PRO A 43 8.34 12.39 18.14
C PRO A 43 7.91 10.98 18.58
N GLY A 44 7.80 10.06 17.62
CA GLY A 44 7.42 8.66 17.86
C GLY A 44 5.91 8.38 17.88
N TYR A 45 5.05 9.41 17.79
CA TYR A 45 3.59 9.23 17.76
C TYR A 45 2.98 9.28 16.36
N VAL A 46 3.81 9.38 15.32
CA VAL A 46 3.41 9.25 13.91
C VAL A 46 4.20 8.09 13.33
N LEU A 47 3.49 7.11 12.76
CA LEU A 47 4.08 5.97 12.08
C LEU A 47 3.57 5.92 10.64
N LEU A 48 4.47 5.66 9.71
CA LEU A 48 4.17 5.36 8.32
C LEU A 48 4.20 3.85 8.11
N ASP A 49 3.13 3.33 7.56
CA ASP A 49 3.03 1.95 7.12
C ASP A 49 2.89 1.94 5.60
N VAL A 50 3.97 1.51 4.93
CA VAL A 50 4.14 1.55 3.48
C VAL A 50 4.42 0.14 2.97
N PRO A 51 3.39 -0.68 2.78
CA PRO A 51 3.57 -2.08 2.43
C PRO A 51 4.05 -2.30 0.99
N LEU A 52 4.16 -1.23 0.19
CA LEU A 52 4.65 -1.24 -1.19
C LEU A 52 6.00 -1.97 -1.34
N VAL A 53 6.89 -1.82 -0.36
CA VAL A 53 8.23 -2.43 -0.41
C VAL A 53 8.14 -3.95 -0.23
N ASP A 54 7.39 -4.42 0.78
CA ASP A 54 7.19 -5.84 1.04
C ASP A 54 6.34 -6.53 -0.04
N LEU A 55 5.29 -5.88 -0.53
CA LEU A 55 4.42 -6.43 -1.59
C LEU A 55 5.16 -6.70 -2.89
N PHE A 56 6.08 -5.80 -3.27
CA PHE A 56 6.76 -5.88 -4.56
C PHE A 56 8.03 -6.72 -4.52
N LEU A 57 8.69 -6.83 -3.37
CA LEU A 57 9.86 -7.69 -3.19
C LEU A 57 9.48 -9.13 -2.82
N SER A 58 8.41 -9.33 -2.04
CA SER A 58 8.06 -10.64 -1.50
C SER A 58 6.98 -11.36 -2.32
N GLU A 59 6.01 -10.65 -2.92
CA GLU A 59 4.86 -11.30 -3.58
C GLU A 59 4.66 -10.95 -5.07
N PRO A 60 5.65 -11.19 -5.95
CA PRO A 60 5.44 -11.18 -7.40
C PRO A 60 4.36 -12.20 -7.84
N ARG A 61 4.22 -13.28 -7.06
CA ARG A 61 3.29 -14.38 -7.25
C ARG A 61 1.82 -13.96 -7.28
N ILE A 62 1.42 -12.92 -6.55
CA ILE A 62 0.00 -12.49 -6.48
C ILE A 62 -0.55 -12.11 -7.87
N GLY A 63 0.30 -11.62 -8.78
CA GLY A 63 -0.09 -11.38 -10.18
C GLY A 63 0.03 -12.59 -11.11
N GLU A 64 0.91 -13.52 -10.77
CA GLU A 64 1.42 -14.58 -11.66
C GLU A 64 0.89 -15.98 -11.38
N VAL A 65 0.30 -16.26 -10.20
CA VAL A 65 -0.24 -17.59 -9.88
C VAL A 65 -1.67 -17.75 -10.42
N GLU A 66 -1.81 -17.70 -11.74
CA GLU A 66 -3.04 -18.20 -12.38
C GLU A 66 -3.02 -19.72 -12.38
N ILE A 67 -4.07 -20.33 -11.84
CA ILE A 67 -4.25 -21.78 -11.90
C ILE A 67 -4.77 -22.12 -13.29
N PRO A 68 -4.02 -22.88 -14.11
CA PRO A 68 -4.51 -23.36 -15.39
C PRO A 68 -5.55 -24.46 -15.18
N VAL A 69 -6.63 -24.41 -15.96
CA VAL A 69 -7.70 -25.41 -15.95
C VAL A 69 -7.86 -25.94 -17.37
N LEU A 70 -8.01 -27.26 -17.52
CA LEU A 70 -8.30 -27.90 -18.78
C LEU A 70 -9.82 -27.96 -18.97
N VAL A 71 -10.33 -27.30 -20.00
CA VAL A 71 -11.75 -27.33 -20.38
C VAL A 71 -11.83 -27.67 -21.85
N GLU A 72 -12.49 -28.79 -22.17
CA GLU A 72 -12.70 -29.25 -23.56
C GLU A 72 -11.41 -29.29 -24.39
N GLY A 73 -10.32 -29.76 -23.79
CA GLY A 73 -9.00 -29.85 -24.44
C GLY A 73 -8.23 -28.53 -24.52
N SER A 74 -8.82 -27.41 -24.10
CA SER A 74 -8.18 -26.09 -24.08
C SER A 74 -7.73 -25.71 -22.66
N ARG A 75 -6.53 -25.14 -22.54
CA ARG A 75 -5.99 -24.64 -21.28
C ARG A 75 -6.42 -23.18 -21.07
N ILE A 76 -7.23 -22.93 -20.05
CA ILE A 76 -7.71 -21.59 -19.68
C ILE A 76 -7.36 -21.26 -18.23
N ARG A 77 -7.55 -20.00 -17.81
CA ARG A 77 -7.27 -19.57 -16.43
C ARG A 77 -8.50 -19.79 -15.54
N LEU A 78 -8.29 -20.21 -14.30
CA LEU A 78 -9.37 -20.39 -13.31
C LEU A 78 -10.17 -19.09 -13.09
N SER A 79 -9.53 -17.93 -13.11
CA SER A 79 -10.16 -16.61 -13.01
C SER A 79 -11.16 -16.31 -14.14
N GLN A 80 -11.04 -16.97 -15.30
CA GLN A 80 -12.00 -16.83 -16.42
C GLN A 80 -13.26 -17.67 -16.22
N LEU A 81 -13.20 -18.71 -15.39
CA LEU A 81 -14.33 -19.59 -15.08
C LEU A 81 -15.02 -19.23 -13.76
N SER A 82 -14.28 -18.64 -12.83
CA SER A 82 -14.72 -18.43 -11.46
C SER A 82 -14.56 -16.97 -11.05
N SER A 83 -15.69 -16.30 -10.87
CA SER A 83 -15.73 -14.90 -10.42
C SER A 83 -15.08 -14.72 -9.04
N ILE A 84 -15.19 -15.72 -8.15
CA ILE A 84 -14.51 -15.70 -6.85
C ILE A 84 -12.99 -15.81 -7.01
N ALA A 85 -12.50 -16.60 -7.98
CA ALA A 85 -11.05 -16.68 -8.24
C ALA A 85 -10.50 -15.34 -8.77
N GLY A 86 -11.25 -14.65 -9.64
CA GLY A 86 -10.93 -13.28 -10.05
C GLY A 86 -10.92 -12.30 -8.87
N ALA A 87 -11.96 -12.33 -8.03
CA ALA A 87 -12.08 -11.45 -6.88
C ALA A 87 -10.98 -11.66 -5.83
N LEU A 88 -10.53 -12.90 -5.62
CA LEU A 88 -9.43 -13.21 -4.69
C LEU A 88 -8.09 -12.65 -5.18
N LYS A 89 -7.85 -12.65 -6.48
CA LYS A 89 -6.66 -12.04 -7.09
C LYS A 89 -6.63 -10.53 -6.87
N GLU A 90 -7.77 -9.87 -7.09
CA GLU A 90 -7.91 -8.42 -6.91
C GLU A 90 -7.97 -8.00 -5.43
N GLY A 91 -8.53 -8.86 -4.58
CA GLY A 91 -8.71 -8.65 -3.14
C GLY A 91 -7.45 -8.82 -2.30
N ALA A 92 -6.29 -9.04 -2.92
CA ALA A 92 -5.03 -9.26 -2.24
C ALA A 92 -4.67 -8.12 -1.28
N THR A 93 -4.29 -8.50 -0.06
CA THR A 93 -3.82 -7.58 0.97
C THR A 93 -2.37 -7.19 0.76
N PRO A 94 -1.96 -6.03 1.29
CA PRO A 94 -2.79 -4.96 1.86
C PRO A 94 -3.60 -4.16 0.83
N ARG A 95 -4.71 -3.57 1.30
CA ARG A 95 -5.67 -2.78 0.49
C ARG A 95 -5.32 -1.29 0.38
N TYR A 96 -4.12 -0.90 0.79
CA TYR A 96 -3.63 0.48 0.81
C TYR A 96 -2.19 0.52 0.28
N LEU A 97 -1.80 1.68 -0.25
CA LEU A 97 -0.43 1.97 -0.68
C LEU A 97 0.40 2.52 0.47
N LEU A 98 -0.22 3.37 1.30
CA LEU A 98 0.40 4.05 2.42
C LEU A 98 -0.64 4.36 3.49
N ARG A 99 -0.24 4.26 4.76
CA ARG A 99 -1.03 4.69 5.92
C ARG A 99 -0.19 5.55 6.85
N VAL A 100 -0.83 6.57 7.41
CA VAL A 100 -0.31 7.33 8.54
C VAL A 100 -1.09 6.90 9.79
N LEU A 101 -0.37 6.40 10.78
CA LEU A 101 -0.91 5.92 12.05
C LEU A 101 -0.50 6.87 13.18
N THR A 102 -1.40 7.03 14.15
CA THR A 102 -1.17 7.84 15.36
C THR A 102 -2.22 7.46 16.41
N LEU A 103 -2.07 7.97 17.64
CA LEU A 103 -3.06 7.79 18.70
C LEU A 103 -4.37 8.54 18.41
N PRO A 104 -5.54 8.03 18.88
CA PRO A 104 -6.84 8.63 18.63
C PRO A 104 -6.92 10.12 18.95
N LYS A 105 -6.31 10.55 20.07
CA LYS A 105 -6.26 11.95 20.51
C LYS A 105 -5.68 12.90 19.45
N TRP A 106 -4.78 12.45 18.58
CA TRP A 106 -4.04 13.30 17.63
C TRP A 106 -4.50 13.11 16.18
N ARG A 107 -5.44 12.19 15.95
CA ARG A 107 -5.90 11.76 14.62
C ARG A 107 -6.29 12.93 13.71
N GLY A 108 -7.03 13.91 14.23
CA GLY A 108 -7.47 15.06 13.45
C GLY A 108 -6.34 15.99 13.01
N ARG A 109 -5.36 16.25 13.90
CA ARG A 109 -4.19 17.08 13.62
C ARG A 109 -3.27 16.41 12.62
N VAL A 110 -2.95 15.14 12.87
CA VAL A 110 -2.11 14.33 11.97
C VAL A 110 -2.77 14.14 10.61
N ARG A 111 -4.10 13.98 10.53
CA ARG A 111 -4.80 13.91 9.23
C ARG A 111 -4.60 15.17 8.39
N ARG A 112 -4.69 16.35 9.00
CA ARG A 112 -4.48 17.64 8.30
C ARG A 112 -3.03 17.79 7.83
N ALA A 113 -2.07 17.49 8.69
CA ALA A 113 -0.66 17.52 8.34
C ALA A 113 -0.33 16.55 7.20
N ALA A 114 -0.83 15.31 7.29
CA ALA A 114 -0.65 14.29 6.27
C ALA A 114 -1.23 14.72 4.91
N LEU A 115 -2.43 15.31 4.87
CA LEU A 115 -3.04 15.82 3.63
C LEU A 115 -2.28 16.99 2.98
N LYS A 116 -1.44 17.69 3.74
CA LYS A 116 -0.62 18.81 3.25
C LYS A 116 0.71 18.33 2.69
N ILE A 117 1.29 17.27 3.27
CA ILE A 117 2.65 16.77 2.99
C ILE A 117 2.66 15.63 1.95
N LEU A 118 1.60 14.80 1.93
CA LEU A 118 1.48 13.62 1.06
C LEU A 118 0.68 13.92 -0.20
#